data_AF-A0A158NWI1-F1
#
_entry.id   AF-A0A158NWI1-F1
#
_cell.length_a   1.000
_cell.length_b   1.000
_cell.length_c   1.000
_cell.angle_alpha   90.00
_cell.angle_beta   90.00
_cell.angle_gamma   90.00
#
_symmetry.space_group_name_H-M   'P 1'
#
loop_
_entity.id
_entity.type
_entity.pdbx_description
1 polymer ?
#
loop_
_entity_poly.entity_id
_entity_poly.type
_entity_poly.pdbx_seq_one_letter_code
_entity_poly.pdbx_strand_id
1 'polypeptide(L)'
;MPIDLYQLTGSPPCRAVLLTAAALEVDLNLKKVDLATGEHLKPEFIKMNPQHTIPTLDDGGFYLYESRAIMTYLANQYGKKDSLYPKDPKKRALVDQRLFFDLGTLYKSYSDYYVNYP
;
A
#
# COMPACT_ATOMS: atom_id res chain seq x y z
N MET A 1 1.75 -4.37 -18.90
CA MET A 1 3.09 -4.44 -18.30
C MET A 1 2.91 -4.99 -16.89
N PRO A 2 3.92 -5.65 -16.28
CA PRO A 2 3.80 -6.07 -14.88
C PRO A 2 3.60 -4.83 -13.98
N ILE A 3 2.80 -4.97 -12.93
CA ILE A 3 2.62 -3.94 -11.91
C ILE A 3 3.74 -4.13 -10.89
N ASP A 4 4.65 -3.16 -10.80
CA ASP A 4 5.80 -3.24 -9.90
C ASP A 4 5.39 -2.75 -8.51
N LEU A 5 5.74 -3.51 -7.48
CA LEU A 5 5.56 -3.11 -6.09
C LEU A 5 6.91 -3.06 -5.37
N TYR A 6 7.37 -1.85 -5.08
CA TYR A 6 8.54 -1.59 -4.26
C TYR A 6 8.19 -1.79 -2.78
N GLN A 7 8.78 -2.81 -2.16
CA GLN A 7 8.32 -3.36 -0.88
C GLN A 7 9.42 -3.99 -0.04
N LEU A 8 9.10 -4.25 1.22
CA LEU A 8 9.85 -5.12 2.12
C LEU A 8 8.88 -6.05 2.86
N THR A 9 9.10 -7.37 2.83
CA THR A 9 8.11 -8.36 3.27
C THR A 9 7.73 -8.23 4.76
N GLY A 10 8.65 -7.75 5.60
CA GLY A 10 8.37 -7.50 7.02
C GLY A 10 7.50 -6.27 7.29
N SER A 11 7.32 -5.38 6.31
CA SER A 11 6.57 -4.14 6.47
C SER A 11 5.05 -4.39 6.50
N PRO A 12 4.34 -4.02 7.59
CA PRO A 12 2.89 -4.16 7.67
C PRO A 12 2.11 -3.51 6.51
N PRO A 13 2.36 -2.24 6.11
CA PRO A 13 1.64 -1.64 4.98
C PRO A 13 1.95 -2.32 3.64
N CYS A 14 3.15 -2.89 3.46
CA CYS A 14 3.45 -3.70 2.27
C CYS A 14 2.62 -4.99 2.28
N ARG A 15 2.57 -5.70 3.41
CA ARG A 15 1.77 -6.93 3.55
C ARG A 15 0.28 -6.70 3.31
N ALA A 16 -0.26 -5.56 3.72
CA ALA A 16 -1.65 -5.19 3.43
C ALA A 16 -1.91 -5.13 1.91
N VAL A 17 -1.04 -4.44 1.16
CA VAL A 17 -1.12 -4.39 -0.31
C VAL A 17 -0.99 -5.78 -0.94
N LEU A 18 -0.05 -6.60 -0.47
CA LEU A 18 0.15 -7.97 -0.98
C LEU A 18 -1.09 -8.85 -0.78
N LEU A 19 -1.72 -8.77 0.39
CA LEU A 19 -2.96 -9.51 0.69
C LEU A 19 -4.12 -9.02 -0.17
N THR A 20 -4.23 -7.71 -0.38
CA THR A 20 -5.23 -7.14 -1.29
C THR A 20 -5.02 -7.62 -2.73
N ALA A 21 -3.80 -7.57 -3.25
CA ALA A 21 -3.49 -8.05 -4.59
C ALA A 21 -3.81 -9.54 -4.75
N ALA A 22 -3.43 -10.37 -3.77
CA ALA A 22 -3.77 -11.79 -3.76
C ALA A 22 -5.29 -12.03 -3.75
N ALA A 23 -6.05 -11.27 -2.94
CA ALA A 23 -7.51 -11.37 -2.89
C ALA A 23 -8.21 -10.93 -4.19
N LEU A 24 -7.54 -10.09 -4.98
CA LEU A 24 -8.01 -9.60 -6.28
C LEU A 24 -7.47 -10.42 -7.46
N GLU A 25 -6.62 -11.42 -7.20
CA GLU A 25 -5.92 -12.20 -8.23
C GLU A 25 -5.07 -11.30 -9.15
N VAL A 26 -4.41 -10.30 -8.58
CA VAL A 26 -3.49 -9.39 -9.27
C VAL A 26 -2.05 -9.84 -9.02
N ASP A 27 -1.36 -10.22 -10.09
CA ASP A 27 0.06 -10.55 -10.03
C ASP A 27 0.92 -9.29 -9.94
N LEU A 28 1.68 -9.17 -8.85
CA LEU A 28 2.61 -8.07 -8.62
C LEU A 28 4.05 -8.54 -8.83
N ASN A 29 4.83 -7.72 -9.52
CA ASN A 29 6.27 -7.89 -9.59
C ASN A 29 6.93 -7.23 -8.39
N LEU A 30 7.40 -8.04 -7.44
CA LEU A 30 7.91 -7.53 -6.17
C LEU A 30 9.34 -7.04 -6.31
N LYS A 31 9.56 -5.74 -6.10
CA LYS A 31 10.87 -5.11 -6.02
C LYS A 31 11.23 -4.95 -4.55
N LYS A 32 12.19 -5.74 -4.06
CA LYS A 32 12.69 -5.55 -2.68
C LYS A 32 13.41 -4.20 -2.60
N VAL A 33 13.10 -3.41 -1.58
CA VAL A 33 13.83 -2.18 -1.23
C VAL A 33 14.51 -2.38 0.13
N ASP A 34 15.83 -2.31 0.15
CA ASP A 34 16.60 -2.36 1.38
C ASP A 34 16.63 -0.99 2.07
N LEU A 35 15.87 -0.89 3.16
CA LEU A 35 15.80 0.33 3.96
C LEU A 35 17.08 0.57 4.79
N ALA A 36 17.80 -0.49 5.18
CA ALA A 36 19.00 -0.38 6.01
C ALA A 36 20.17 0.22 5.22
N THR A 37 20.24 -0.04 3.91
CA THR A 37 21.23 0.55 3.01
C THR A 37 20.76 1.86 2.38
N GLY A 38 19.58 2.38 2.75
CA GLY A 38 19.07 3.66 2.26
C GLY A 38 18.61 3.66 0.80
N GLU A 39 18.20 2.53 0.22
CA GLU A 39 17.78 2.48 -1.20
C GLU A 39 16.59 3.40 -1.52
N HIS A 40 15.67 3.54 -0.57
CA HIS A 40 14.52 4.45 -0.64
C HIS A 40 14.92 5.95 -0.69
N LEU A 41 16.16 6.29 -0.32
CA LEU A 41 16.68 7.66 -0.32
C LEU A 41 17.42 8.01 -1.61
N LYS A 42 17.61 7.05 -2.52
CA LYS A 42 18.32 7.30 -3.78
C LYS A 42 17.46 8.15 -4.72
N PRO A 43 18.06 9.01 -5.57
CA PRO A 43 17.33 9.90 -6.46
C PRO A 43 16.31 9.19 -7.37
N GLU A 44 16.63 7.99 -7.83
CA GLU A 44 15.72 7.16 -8.64
C GLU A 44 14.44 6.78 -7.89
N PHE A 45 14.54 6.49 -6.58
CA PHE A 45 13.38 6.15 -5.76
C PHE A 45 12.56 7.39 -5.42
N ILE A 46 13.24 8.48 -5.03
CA ILE A 46 12.60 9.77 -4.70
C ILE A 46 11.82 10.32 -5.90
N LYS A 47 12.31 10.11 -7.13
CA LYS A 47 11.59 10.51 -8.35
C LYS A 47 10.23 9.81 -8.49
N MET A 48 10.10 8.57 -8.01
CA MET A 48 8.83 7.83 -7.99
C MET A 48 7.97 8.23 -6.80
N ASN A 49 8.57 8.29 -5.61
CA ASN A 49 7.91 8.63 -4.36
C ASN A 49 8.72 9.68 -3.59
N PRO A 50 8.33 10.97 -3.64
CA PRO A 50 9.02 12.04 -2.92
C PRO A 50 9.00 11.88 -1.39
N GLN A 51 8.08 11.10 -0.85
CA GLN A 51 8.05 10.75 0.59
C GLN A 51 9.00 9.61 0.95
N HIS A 52 9.72 9.02 -0.03
CA HIS A 52 10.73 7.98 0.18
C HIS A 52 10.24 6.84 1.10
N THR A 53 8.99 6.39 0.91
CA THR A 53 8.36 5.35 1.72
C THR A 53 8.04 4.09 0.91
N ILE A 54 7.87 2.98 1.62
CA ILE A 54 7.29 1.75 1.07
C ILE A 54 5.95 1.43 1.76
N PRO A 55 4.99 0.81 1.05
CA PRO A 55 5.05 0.41 -0.34
C PRO A 55 4.94 1.58 -1.33
N THR A 56 5.55 1.44 -2.50
CA THR A 56 5.34 2.29 -3.69
C THR A 56 5.00 1.39 -4.88
N LEU A 57 3.93 1.71 -5.59
CA LEU A 57 3.45 0.99 -6.77
C LEU A 57 3.82 1.76 -8.04
N ASP A 58 4.17 1.03 -9.09
CA ASP A 58 4.30 1.51 -10.47
C ASP A 58 3.42 0.65 -11.39
N ASP A 59 2.31 1.23 -11.87
CA ASP A 59 1.51 0.65 -12.95
C ASP A 59 1.78 1.40 -14.27
N GLY A 60 2.78 0.94 -15.02
CA GLY A 60 3.07 1.46 -16.35
C GLY A 60 3.44 2.94 -16.39
N GLY A 61 4.15 3.43 -15.38
CA GLY A 61 4.54 4.83 -15.21
C GLY A 61 3.60 5.65 -14.31
N PHE A 62 2.50 5.05 -13.84
CA PHE A 62 1.68 5.64 -12.79
C PHE A 62 2.24 5.25 -11.41
N TYR A 63 2.91 6.19 -10.76
CA TYR A 63 3.42 6.00 -9.40
C TYR A 63 2.36 6.32 -8.36
N LEU A 64 2.13 5.38 -7.43
CA LEU A 64 1.23 5.56 -6.29
C LEU A 64 1.88 5.04 -5.01
N TYR A 65 1.88 5.87 -3.98
CA TYR A 65 2.28 5.55 -2.61
C TYR A 65 1.08 5.75 -1.68
N GLU A 66 1.24 5.53 -0.38
CA GLU A 66 0.16 5.28 0.59
C GLU A 66 -0.54 3.94 0.40
N SER A 67 -0.21 2.97 1.26
CA SER A 67 -0.72 1.58 1.18
C SER A 67 -2.24 1.47 1.04
N ARG A 68 -3.01 2.28 1.77
CA ARG A 68 -4.48 2.26 1.71
C ARG A 68 -5.03 2.82 0.40
N ALA A 69 -4.34 3.80 -0.20
CA ALA A 69 -4.67 4.29 -1.53
C ALA A 69 -4.33 3.24 -2.61
N ILE A 70 -3.19 2.55 -2.48
CA ILE A 70 -2.82 1.44 -3.36
C ILE A 70 -3.88 0.32 -3.30
N MET A 71 -4.31 -0.09 -2.10
CA MET A 71 -5.32 -1.13 -1.94
C MET A 71 -6.65 -0.78 -2.63
N THR A 72 -7.15 0.44 -2.45
CA THR A 72 -8.41 0.87 -3.08
C THR A 72 -8.26 1.07 -4.58
N TYR A 73 -7.10 1.54 -5.06
CA TYR A 73 -6.78 1.61 -6.48
C TYR A 73 -6.81 0.24 -7.14
N LEU A 74 -6.11 -0.76 -6.58
CA LEU A 74 -6.11 -2.13 -7.11
C LEU A 74 -7.53 -2.71 -7.16
N ALA A 75 -8.32 -2.51 -6.11
CA ALA A 75 -9.70 -2.98 -6.06
C ALA A 75 -10.60 -2.28 -7.10
N ASN A 76 -10.42 -0.99 -7.34
CA ASN A 76 -11.19 -0.25 -8.34
C ASN A 76 -10.79 -0.61 -9.77
N GLN A 77 -9.49 -0.75 -10.03
CA GLN A 77 -8.93 -0.92 -11.38
C GLN A 77 -8.99 -2.36 -11.88
N TYR A 78 -8.68 -3.33 -11.02
CA TYR A 78 -8.52 -4.74 -11.41
C TYR A 78 -9.53 -5.69 -10.74
N GLY A 79 -10.31 -5.19 -9.77
CA GLY A 79 -11.30 -6.01 -9.08
C GLY A 79 -12.39 -6.53 -10.03
N LYS A 80 -12.44 -7.86 -10.19
CA LYS A 80 -13.51 -8.54 -10.96
C LYS A 80 -14.89 -8.42 -10.31
N LYS A 81 -14.91 -8.20 -9.00
CA LYS A 81 -16.11 -8.01 -8.16
C LYS A 81 -15.86 -6.84 -7.22
N ASP A 82 -16.93 -6.20 -6.76
CA ASP A 82 -16.85 -5.10 -5.81
C ASP A 82 -16.97 -5.56 -4.34
N SER A 83 -16.96 -6.86 -4.06
CA SER A 83 -17.14 -7.38 -2.69
C SER A 83 -16.06 -6.92 -1.71
N LEU A 84 -14.82 -6.71 -2.18
CA LEU A 84 -13.71 -6.23 -1.35
C LEU A 84 -13.78 -4.71 -1.12
N TYR A 85 -14.25 -3.96 -2.11
CA TYR A 85 -14.40 -2.51 -2.04
C TYR A 85 -15.66 -2.06 -2.78
N PRO A 86 -16.85 -2.12 -2.13
CA PRO A 86 -18.15 -1.97 -2.78
C PRO A 86 -18.32 -0.66 -3.51
N LYS A 87 -19.05 -0.63 -4.63
CA LYS A 87 -19.35 0.63 -5.34
C LYS A 87 -20.52 1.41 -4.74
N ASP A 88 -21.38 0.73 -3.98
CA ASP A 88 -22.44 1.39 -3.22
C ASP A 88 -21.85 2.44 -2.25
N PRO A 89 -22.28 3.71 -2.30
CA PRO A 89 -21.67 4.77 -1.51
C PRO A 89 -21.70 4.52 0.00
N LYS A 90 -22.78 3.95 0.53
CA LYS A 90 -22.92 3.72 1.98
C LYS A 90 -22.01 2.60 2.45
N LYS A 91 -21.95 1.50 1.70
CA LYS A 91 -21.03 0.38 1.99
C LYS A 91 -19.57 0.82 1.83
N ARG A 92 -19.25 1.59 0.79
CA ARG A 92 -17.91 2.16 0.58
C ARG A 92 -17.49 3.05 1.73
N ALA A 93 -18.37 3.95 2.18
CA ALA A 93 -18.10 4.84 3.30
C ALA A 93 -17.75 4.07 4.58
N LEU A 94 -18.37 2.90 4.83
CA LEU A 94 -17.98 2.05 5.96
C LEU A 94 -16.58 1.47 5.79
N VAL A 95 -16.18 1.05 4.59
CA VAL A 95 -14.80 0.58 4.34
C VAL A 95 -13.80 1.71 4.51
N ASP A 96 -14.06 2.87 3.91
CA ASP A 96 -13.20 4.06 4.01
C ASP A 96 -13.04 4.50 5.47
N GLN A 97 -14.13 4.50 6.24
CA GLN A 97 -14.09 4.79 7.67
C GLN A 97 -13.15 3.85 8.43
N ARG A 98 -13.11 2.54 8.08
CA ARG A 98 -12.17 1.59 8.70
C ARG A 98 -10.74 1.79 8.22
N LEU A 99 -10.52 2.11 6.95
CA LEU A 99 -9.18 2.43 6.44
C LEU A 99 -8.60 3.67 7.13
N PHE A 100 -9.40 4.72 7.31
CA PHE A 100 -8.97 5.94 8.01
C PHE A 100 -8.78 5.72 9.51
N PHE A 101 -9.66 4.97 10.18
CA PHE A 101 -9.45 4.56 11.57
C PHE A 101 -8.15 3.77 11.74
N ASP A 102 -7.90 2.84 10.82
CA ASP A 102 -6.69 2.04 10.82
C ASP A 102 -5.43 2.90 10.66
N LEU A 103 -5.40 3.83 9.71
CA LEU A 103 -4.27 4.75 9.51
C LEU A 103 -4.06 5.72 10.68
N GLY A 104 -5.11 6.44 11.08
CA GLY A 104 -5.02 7.59 11.99
C GLY A 104 -5.11 7.23 13.47
N THR A 105 -5.59 6.02 13.79
CA THR A 105 -5.81 5.60 15.18
C THR A 105 -5.15 4.27 15.47
N LEU A 106 -5.58 3.17 14.83
CA LEU A 106 -5.12 1.83 15.23
C LEU A 106 -3.63 1.61 14.95
N TYR A 107 -3.19 1.78 13.71
CA TYR A 107 -1.79 1.59 13.31
C TYR A 107 -0.89 2.62 13.96
N LYS A 108 -1.36 3.86 14.10
CA LYS A 108 -0.65 4.90 14.85
C LYS A 108 -0.41 4.48 16.31
N SER A 109 -1.46 4.11 17.05
CA SER A 109 -1.33 3.68 18.44
C SER A 109 -0.46 2.43 18.58
N TYR A 110 -0.59 1.48 17.65
CA TYR A 110 0.30 0.31 17.59
C TYR A 110 1.76 0.72 17.40
N SER A 111 2.05 1.60 16.43
CA SER A 111 3.40 2.05 16.13
C SER A 111 3.99 2.82 17.30
N ASP A 112 3.23 3.72 17.92
CA ASP A 112 3.66 4.52 19.05
C ASP A 112 4.02 3.65 20.27
N TYR A 113 3.33 2.52 20.46
CA TYR A 113 3.58 1.63 21.60
C TYR A 113 4.66 0.56 21.33
N TYR A 114 4.63 -0.09 20.16
CA TYR A 114 5.45 -1.27 19.87
C TYR A 114 6.66 -1.01 18.97
N VAL A 115 6.64 0.07 18.18
CA VAL A 115 7.67 0.35 17.17
C VAL A 115 8.53 1.55 17.57
N ASN A 116 7.92 2.57 18.16
CA ASN A 116 8.55 3.86 18.47
C ASN A 116 8.89 4.03 19.96
N TYR A 117 9.03 2.94 20.74
CA TYR A 117 9.58 3.07 22.09
C TYR A 117 11.10 3.32 22.02
N PRO A 118 11.65 4.26 22.81
CA PRO A 118 13.09 4.56 22.84
C PRO A 118 13.95 3.34 23.21
#